data_AF-A0A376FQV9-F1
#
_entry.id   AF-A0A376FQV9-F1
#
_cell.length_a   1.000
_cell.length_b   1.000
_cell.length_c   1.000
_cell.angle_alpha   90.00
_cell.angle_beta   90.00
_cell.angle_gamma   90.00
#
_symmetry.space_group_name_H-M   'P 1'
#
loop_
_entity.id
_entity.type
_entity.pdbx_description
1 polymer ?
#
loop_
_entity_poly.entity_id
_entity_poly.type
_entity_poly.pdbx_seq_one_letter_code
_entity_poly.pdbx_strand_id
1 'polypeptide(L)'
;MKAFWRNAALLAVSLLPLSSANAVALQAKQYGDFDRYVLALSWQTGFCQSQHDRNRNERDECRLQTETTNKADFLTVHGLWPGLPKSVAARGVDERRWMRFGCATRPIPNLPEARASRMCSSPETGLSLETAAKLSEVMPGAGGRSCLERYEYAKHGACFGFDPDAYFGTMVRLNQEIKESEAGKFLADNYGKTVSRRDFDTAFAKSWGKENVKAVKLTCQGNPAYLTEIQISIKADAINAPLSANSFLPQPHPGNCGKTFVIDKVGY
;
A
#
# COMPACT_ATOMS: atom_id res chain seq x y z
N MET A 1 75.11 21.65 10.09
CA MET A 1 74.75 20.53 9.18
C MET A 1 74.25 19.39 10.06
N LYS A 2 73.02 18.88 10.05
CA LYS A 2 71.95 18.75 9.04
C LYS A 2 70.60 18.85 9.77
N ALA A 3 69.61 19.49 9.13
CA ALA A 3 68.23 19.57 9.60
C ALA A 3 67.49 18.25 9.32
N PHE A 4 66.75 17.72 10.29
CA PHE A 4 65.81 16.62 10.09
C PHE A 4 64.39 17.20 9.93
N TRP A 5 63.87 17.15 8.71
CA TRP A 5 62.48 17.49 8.39
C TRP A 5 61.57 16.32 8.78
N ARG A 6 60.56 16.59 9.61
CA ARG A 6 59.45 15.66 9.89
C ARG A 6 58.38 15.89 8.83
N ASN A 7 58.22 14.95 7.90
CA ASN A 7 57.09 14.92 6.98
C ASN A 7 55.82 14.52 7.74
N ALA A 8 54.92 15.47 7.98
CA ALA A 8 53.55 15.19 8.39
C ALA A 8 52.70 15.02 7.12
N ALA A 9 52.31 13.79 6.81
CA ALA A 9 51.36 13.52 5.74
C ALA A 9 49.95 13.93 6.21
N LEU A 10 49.44 15.04 5.66
CA LEU A 10 48.05 15.44 5.82
C LEU A 10 47.18 14.54 4.92
N LEU A 11 46.50 13.57 5.54
CA LEU A 11 45.42 12.82 4.91
C LEU A 11 44.22 13.76 4.73
N ALA A 12 44.04 14.30 3.53
CA ALA A 12 42.82 14.98 3.14
C ALA A 12 41.71 13.92 3.00
N VAL A 13 40.81 13.87 4.00
CA VAL A 13 39.57 13.08 3.91
C VAL A 13 38.65 13.82 2.95
N SER A 14 38.56 13.31 1.72
CA SER A 14 37.61 13.77 0.70
C SER A 14 36.20 13.38 1.15
N LEU A 15 35.47 14.32 1.77
CA LEU A 15 34.03 14.21 2.01
C LEU A 15 33.32 14.29 0.65
N LEU A 16 33.11 13.14 0.01
CA LEU A 16 32.18 13.04 -1.12
C LEU A 16 30.77 13.37 -0.60
N PRO A 17 30.05 14.32 -1.21
CA PRO A 17 28.66 14.55 -0.86
C PRO A 17 27.89 13.27 -1.16
N LEU A 18 27.24 12.70 -0.14
CA LEU A 18 26.21 11.70 -0.35
C LEU A 18 25.11 12.37 -1.17
N SER A 19 25.10 12.11 -2.48
CA SER A 19 23.95 12.39 -3.32
C SER A 19 22.79 11.57 -2.76
N SER A 20 21.92 12.23 -1.98
CA SER A 20 20.62 11.66 -1.64
C SER A 20 19.94 11.35 -2.96
N ALA A 21 19.80 10.07 -3.28
CA ALA A 21 19.02 9.64 -4.42
C ALA A 21 17.61 10.21 -4.21
N ASN A 22 17.29 11.30 -4.92
CA ASN A 22 15.95 11.86 -4.88
C ASN A 22 15.01 10.76 -5.40
N ALA A 23 14.14 10.26 -4.52
CA ALA A 23 13.13 9.29 -4.90
C ALA A 23 12.34 9.86 -6.09
N VAL A 24 12.22 9.06 -7.15
CA VAL A 24 11.47 9.47 -8.35
C VAL A 24 10.02 9.70 -7.95
N ALA A 25 9.50 10.89 -8.27
CA ALA A 25 8.11 11.23 -7.97
C ALA A 25 7.15 10.34 -8.78
N LEU A 26 6.11 9.82 -8.12
CA LEU A 26 5.02 9.13 -8.78
C LEU A 26 4.19 10.13 -9.59
N GLN A 27 4.23 10.00 -10.91
CA GLN A 27 3.54 10.90 -11.82
C GLN A 27 2.91 10.12 -12.98
N ALA A 28 1.64 10.39 -13.27
CA ALA A 28 0.95 9.84 -14.42
C ALA A 28 1.44 10.53 -15.70
N LYS A 29 1.77 9.75 -16.74
CA LYS A 29 2.08 10.25 -18.08
C LYS A 29 0.83 10.53 -18.89
N GLN A 30 -0.29 9.88 -18.54
CA GLN A 30 -1.60 10.04 -19.15
C GLN A 30 -2.69 9.65 -18.14
N TYR A 31 -3.93 10.08 -18.40
CA TYR A 31 -5.07 9.86 -17.50
C TYR A 31 -4.83 10.37 -16.05
N GLY A 32 -3.97 11.38 -15.87
CA GLY A 32 -3.61 11.93 -14.56
C GLY A 32 -4.70 12.78 -13.89
N ASP A 33 -5.88 12.86 -14.48
CA ASP A 33 -6.97 13.75 -14.07
C ASP A 33 -7.98 13.08 -13.12
N PHE A 34 -7.47 12.31 -12.15
CA PHE A 34 -8.21 11.76 -11.01
C PHE A 34 -7.92 12.56 -9.73
N ASP A 35 -8.82 12.51 -8.75
CA ASP A 35 -8.74 13.34 -7.53
C ASP A 35 -8.01 12.68 -6.36
N ARG A 36 -7.87 11.35 -6.38
CA ARG A 36 -7.35 10.56 -5.26
C ARG A 36 -6.62 9.31 -5.69
N TYR A 37 -5.81 8.79 -4.78
CA TYR A 37 -5.46 7.38 -4.72
C TYR A 37 -6.18 6.72 -3.54
N VAL A 38 -6.44 5.42 -3.64
CA VAL A 38 -6.81 4.58 -2.51
C VAL A 38 -5.61 3.69 -2.19
N LEU A 39 -4.95 3.95 -1.07
CA LEU A 39 -3.98 3.02 -0.51
C LEU A 39 -4.76 1.87 0.14
N ALA A 40 -4.60 0.66 -0.38
CA ALA A 40 -5.17 -0.55 0.16
C ALA A 40 -4.10 -1.31 0.93
N LEU A 41 -4.32 -1.49 2.23
CA LEU A 41 -3.45 -2.24 3.12
C LEU A 41 -4.20 -3.45 3.66
N SER A 42 -3.65 -4.64 3.47
CA SER A 42 -4.20 -5.85 4.07
C SER A 42 -3.80 -5.94 5.54
N TRP A 43 -4.74 -6.34 6.39
CA TRP A 43 -4.36 -6.97 7.65
C TRP A 43 -4.08 -8.44 7.34
N GLN A 44 -2.81 -8.78 7.16
CA GLN A 44 -2.38 -10.00 6.47
C GLN A 44 -2.88 -11.28 7.14
N THR A 45 -2.90 -11.33 8.48
CA THR A 45 -3.46 -12.47 9.23
C THR A 45 -4.93 -12.65 8.90
N GLY A 46 -5.72 -11.58 8.99
CA GLY A 46 -7.14 -11.62 8.64
C GLY A 46 -7.39 -11.90 7.16
N PHE A 47 -6.52 -11.45 6.25
CA PHE A 47 -6.57 -11.88 4.85
C PHE A 47 -6.43 -13.40 4.75
N CYS A 48 -5.41 -13.99 5.39
CA CYS A 48 -5.18 -15.43 5.38
C CYS A 48 -6.33 -16.20 6.04
N GLN A 49 -6.82 -15.77 7.21
CA GLN A 49 -8.02 -16.32 7.84
C GLN A 49 -9.22 -16.29 6.88
N SER A 50 -9.44 -15.18 6.18
CA SER A 50 -10.56 -15.05 5.25
C SER A 50 -10.48 -15.99 4.04
N GLN A 51 -9.27 -16.32 3.62
CA GLN A 51 -9.04 -17.28 2.54
C GLN A 51 -9.31 -18.71 3.04
N HIS A 52 -8.82 -19.02 4.25
CA HIS A 52 -9.07 -20.29 4.92
C HIS A 52 -10.57 -20.53 5.17
N ASP A 53 -11.27 -19.60 5.82
CA ASP A 53 -12.72 -19.68 6.12
C ASP A 53 -13.58 -19.88 4.87
N ARG A 54 -13.13 -19.38 3.72
CA ARG A 54 -13.82 -19.51 2.43
C ARG A 54 -13.39 -20.75 1.64
N ASN A 55 -12.63 -21.66 2.25
CA ASN A 55 -12.11 -22.88 1.62
C ASN A 55 -11.36 -22.58 0.30
N ARG A 56 -10.59 -21.49 0.27
CA ARG A 56 -9.69 -21.19 -0.86
C ARG A 56 -8.42 -22.01 -0.71
N ASN A 57 -7.82 -22.39 -1.84
CA ASN A 57 -6.48 -22.96 -1.82
C ASN A 57 -5.53 -22.01 -1.10
N GLU A 58 -4.83 -22.55 -0.10
CA GLU A 58 -3.90 -21.79 0.69
C GLU A 58 -2.76 -21.28 -0.19
N ARG A 59 -2.46 -19.98 -0.05
CA ARG A 59 -1.39 -19.34 -0.80
C ARG A 59 -0.08 -19.44 -0.02
N ASP A 60 1.05 -19.44 -0.73
CA ASP A 60 2.36 -19.54 -0.10
C ASP A 60 2.57 -18.42 0.94
N GLU A 61 2.10 -17.20 0.67
CA GLU A 61 2.19 -16.08 1.63
C GLU A 61 1.41 -16.28 2.94
N CYS A 62 0.41 -17.16 2.95
CA CYS A 62 -0.35 -17.50 4.16
C CYS A 62 0.23 -18.71 4.86
N ARG A 63 0.58 -19.75 4.10
CA ARG A 63 1.23 -20.96 4.64
C ARG A 63 2.58 -20.66 5.30
N LEU A 64 3.32 -19.70 4.77
CA LEU A 64 4.61 -19.26 5.30
C LEU A 64 4.49 -18.13 6.33
N GLN A 65 3.28 -17.63 6.60
CA GLN A 65 3.07 -16.60 7.60
C GLN A 65 3.42 -17.13 8.99
N THR A 66 4.23 -16.38 9.71
CA THR A 66 4.64 -16.69 11.09
C THR A 66 4.43 -15.50 11.98
N GLU A 67 4.53 -15.72 13.30
CA GLU A 67 4.53 -14.62 14.25
C GLU A 67 5.69 -13.64 14.00
N THR A 68 5.42 -12.34 14.21
CA THR A 68 6.42 -11.28 14.11
C THR A 68 6.58 -10.56 15.45
N THR A 69 7.75 -9.97 15.72
CA THR A 69 7.96 -9.20 16.96
C THR A 69 7.09 -7.94 16.96
N ASN A 70 7.12 -7.18 15.86
CA ASN A 70 6.27 -6.01 15.70
C ASN A 70 4.97 -6.39 14.96
N LYS A 71 3.86 -6.40 15.71
CA LYS A 71 2.56 -6.81 15.17
C LYS A 71 2.03 -5.86 14.09
N ALA A 72 2.51 -4.62 14.04
CA ALA A 72 2.16 -3.69 12.95
C ALA A 72 2.65 -4.19 11.59
N ASP A 73 3.66 -5.08 11.52
CA ASP A 73 4.16 -5.64 10.26
C ASP A 73 3.17 -6.58 9.56
N PHE A 74 2.10 -7.01 10.25
CA PHE A 74 0.97 -7.66 9.59
C PHE A 74 0.11 -6.69 8.78
N LEU A 75 0.32 -5.37 8.87
CA LEU A 75 -0.24 -4.40 7.95
C LEU A 75 0.62 -4.34 6.69
N THR A 76 0.15 -5.02 5.64
CA THR A 76 0.89 -5.23 4.38
C THR A 76 0.25 -4.45 3.24
N VAL A 77 1.04 -4.11 2.23
CA VAL A 77 0.55 -3.48 1.00
C VAL A 77 -0.27 -4.48 0.20
N HIS A 78 -1.51 -4.10 -0.13
CA HIS A 78 -2.29 -4.73 -1.19
C HIS A 78 -2.08 -3.96 -2.50
N GLY A 79 -2.29 -2.64 -2.49
CA GLY A 79 -2.13 -1.82 -3.69
C GLY A 79 -2.35 -0.33 -3.47
N LEU A 80 -2.19 0.44 -4.54
CA LEU A 80 -2.41 1.90 -4.57
C LEU A 80 -3.21 2.25 -5.82
N TRP A 81 -4.50 2.51 -5.66
CA TRP A 81 -5.43 2.53 -6.77
C TRP A 81 -5.81 3.97 -7.12
N PRO A 82 -5.43 4.51 -8.30
CA PRO A 82 -5.97 5.78 -8.76
C PRO A 82 -7.50 5.76 -8.82
N GLY A 83 -8.12 6.85 -8.41
CA GLY A 83 -9.55 7.10 -8.61
C GLY A 83 -9.91 7.15 -10.09
N LEU A 84 -11.20 7.23 -10.40
CA LEU A 84 -11.68 7.32 -11.77
C LEU A 84 -11.18 8.62 -12.43
N PRO A 85 -10.36 8.55 -13.50
CA PRO A 85 -9.91 9.75 -14.20
C PRO A 85 -11.09 10.44 -14.89
N LYS A 86 -11.16 11.77 -14.84
CA LYS A 86 -12.26 12.55 -15.45
C LYS A 86 -12.38 12.28 -16.95
N SER A 87 -11.25 12.15 -17.63
CA SER A 87 -11.14 11.80 -19.05
C SER A 87 -11.72 10.43 -19.38
N VAL A 88 -11.59 9.46 -18.47
CA VAL A 88 -12.21 8.12 -18.59
C VAL A 88 -13.70 8.18 -18.27
N ALA A 89 -14.10 8.91 -17.22
CA ALA A 89 -15.49 9.14 -16.85
C ALA A 89 -16.29 9.79 -18.00
N ALA A 90 -15.68 10.76 -18.68
CA ALA A 90 -16.26 11.44 -19.85
C ALA A 90 -16.60 10.50 -21.01
N ARG A 91 -16.12 9.25 -20.98
CA ARG A 91 -16.44 8.20 -21.97
C ARG A 91 -17.49 7.21 -21.48
N GLY A 92 -18.26 7.55 -20.45
CA GLY A 92 -19.38 6.75 -19.93
C GLY A 92 -18.96 5.64 -18.97
N VAL A 93 -17.78 5.78 -18.36
CA VAL A 93 -17.31 4.89 -17.29
C VAL A 93 -17.78 5.43 -15.95
N ASP A 94 -18.42 4.58 -15.14
CA ASP A 94 -18.78 4.88 -13.77
C ASP A 94 -17.76 4.29 -12.77
N GLU A 95 -17.86 4.72 -11.51
CA GLU A 95 -17.00 4.24 -10.42
C GLU A 95 -17.03 2.72 -10.26
N ARG A 96 -18.20 2.10 -10.41
CA ARG A 96 -18.35 0.64 -10.25
C ARG A 96 -17.55 -0.10 -11.32
N ARG A 97 -17.63 0.35 -12.57
CA ARG A 97 -16.87 -0.22 -13.69
C ARG A 97 -15.38 0.02 -13.51
N TRP A 98 -14.99 1.22 -13.09
CA TRP A 98 -13.60 1.56 -12.80
C TRP A 98 -13.01 0.69 -11.68
N MET A 99 -13.69 0.54 -10.55
CA MET A 99 -13.27 -0.34 -9.46
C MET A 99 -13.11 -1.80 -9.91
N ARG A 100 -14.00 -2.27 -10.79
CA ARG A 100 -13.99 -3.64 -11.30
C ARG A 100 -12.81 -3.90 -12.24
N PHE A 101 -12.58 -3.02 -13.22
CA PHE A 101 -11.67 -3.30 -14.33
C PHE A 101 -10.41 -2.42 -14.38
N GLY A 102 -10.38 -1.29 -13.68
CA GLY A 102 -9.26 -0.34 -13.67
C GLY A 102 -8.82 0.01 -15.10
N CYS A 103 -7.54 -0.16 -15.38
CA CYS A 103 -6.93 0.06 -16.69
C CYS A 103 -7.57 -0.76 -17.84
N ALA A 104 -8.25 -1.87 -17.55
CA ALA A 104 -8.93 -2.69 -18.55
C ALA A 104 -10.36 -2.21 -18.86
N THR A 105 -10.80 -1.11 -18.25
CA THR A 105 -12.12 -0.54 -18.50
C THR A 105 -12.28 -0.13 -19.97
N ARG A 106 -13.51 -0.30 -20.50
CA ARG A 106 -13.90 0.14 -21.85
C ARG A 106 -14.80 1.39 -21.79
N PRO A 107 -14.72 2.28 -22.80
CA PRO A 107 -13.92 2.14 -24.02
C PRO A 107 -12.45 2.49 -23.85
N ILE A 108 -12.08 3.20 -22.79
CA ILE A 108 -10.71 3.53 -22.41
C ILE A 108 -10.52 3.28 -20.90
N PRO A 109 -9.29 2.97 -20.43
CA PRO A 109 -8.06 2.81 -21.23
C PRO A 109 -7.98 1.53 -22.07
N ASN A 110 -8.82 0.53 -21.81
CA ASN A 110 -8.95 -0.73 -22.55
C ASN A 110 -7.62 -1.51 -22.71
N LEU A 111 -6.78 -1.48 -21.67
CA LEU A 111 -5.64 -2.39 -21.58
C LEU A 111 -6.09 -3.84 -21.34
N PRO A 112 -5.21 -4.84 -21.49
CA PRO A 112 -5.52 -6.22 -21.12
C PRO A 112 -6.03 -6.37 -19.68
N GLU A 113 -7.06 -7.18 -19.49
CA GLU A 113 -7.64 -7.44 -18.16
C GLU A 113 -6.69 -8.26 -17.28
N ALA A 114 -6.26 -7.66 -16.17
CA ALA A 114 -5.58 -8.37 -15.10
C ALA A 114 -6.57 -9.31 -14.38
N ARG A 115 -6.20 -10.58 -14.20
CA ARG A 115 -7.08 -11.59 -13.59
C ARG A 115 -6.47 -12.18 -12.33
N ALA A 116 -7.18 -12.08 -11.21
CA ALA A 116 -6.74 -12.58 -9.91
C ALA A 116 -6.49 -14.11 -9.87
N SER A 117 -7.11 -14.89 -10.76
CA SER A 117 -6.87 -16.34 -10.87
C SER A 117 -5.56 -16.71 -11.56
N ARG A 118 -4.88 -15.73 -12.21
CA ARG A 118 -3.65 -15.93 -12.97
C ARG A 118 -2.80 -14.67 -12.98
N MET A 119 -2.49 -14.16 -11.78
CA MET A 119 -1.78 -12.89 -11.59
C MET A 119 -0.45 -12.85 -12.35
N CYS A 120 0.31 -13.95 -12.34
CA CYS A 120 1.58 -14.08 -13.07
C CYS A 120 1.47 -14.04 -14.60
N SER A 121 0.25 -14.16 -15.17
CA SER A 121 0.03 -13.94 -16.60
C SER A 121 -0.01 -12.46 -16.99
N SER A 122 -0.08 -11.56 -15.99
CA SER A 122 0.09 -10.12 -16.24
C SER A 122 1.57 -9.83 -16.55
N PRO A 123 1.87 -8.80 -17.36
CA PRO A 123 3.24 -8.46 -17.72
C PRO A 123 4.15 -8.23 -16.50
N GLU A 124 5.44 -8.51 -16.67
CA GLU A 124 6.44 -8.06 -15.71
C GLU A 124 6.44 -6.54 -15.63
N THR A 125 6.55 -6.03 -14.41
CA THR A 125 6.44 -4.60 -14.16
C THR A 125 7.67 -3.83 -14.61
N GLY A 126 8.84 -4.49 -14.67
CA GLY A 126 10.14 -3.83 -14.88
C GLY A 126 10.71 -3.18 -13.62
N LEU A 127 10.17 -3.52 -12.44
CA LEU A 127 10.67 -3.05 -11.15
C LEU A 127 12.16 -3.39 -10.95
N SER A 128 12.95 -2.46 -10.42
CA SER A 128 14.34 -2.75 -10.06
C SER A 128 14.43 -3.83 -8.97
N LEU A 129 15.55 -4.54 -8.92
CA LEU A 129 15.79 -5.56 -7.88
C LEU A 129 15.76 -4.95 -6.46
N GLU A 130 16.19 -3.69 -6.31
CA GLU A 130 16.15 -2.98 -5.04
C GLU A 130 14.70 -2.73 -4.58
N THR A 131 13.85 -2.18 -5.45
CA THR A 131 12.45 -1.94 -5.10
C THR A 131 11.68 -3.25 -4.96
N ALA A 132 12.03 -4.29 -5.73
CA ALA A 132 11.43 -5.61 -5.58
C ALA A 132 11.71 -6.22 -4.20
N ALA A 133 12.95 -6.08 -3.68
CA ALA A 133 13.30 -6.53 -2.34
C ALA A 133 12.49 -5.78 -1.27
N LYS A 134 12.46 -4.43 -1.33
CA LYS A 134 11.68 -3.60 -0.40
C LYS A 134 10.19 -3.90 -0.45
N LEU A 135 9.64 -4.13 -1.65
CA LEU A 135 8.24 -4.46 -1.84
C LEU A 135 7.92 -5.82 -1.22
N SER A 136 8.78 -6.83 -1.40
CA SER A 136 8.57 -8.18 -0.86
C SER A 136 8.52 -8.22 0.67
N GLU A 137 9.16 -7.28 1.37
CA GLU A 137 9.10 -7.17 2.84
C GLU A 137 7.72 -6.76 3.34
N VAL A 138 6.96 -6.00 2.54
CA VAL A 138 5.67 -5.43 2.94
C VAL A 138 4.51 -5.87 2.06
N MET A 139 4.74 -6.62 0.99
CA MET A 139 3.74 -7.23 0.12
C MET A 139 4.09 -8.71 -0.05
N PRO A 140 3.67 -9.60 0.87
CA PRO A 140 4.04 -11.02 0.86
C PRO A 140 3.67 -11.78 -0.43
N GLY A 141 2.66 -11.30 -1.16
CA GLY A 141 2.24 -11.85 -2.44
C GLY A 141 3.05 -11.38 -3.66
N ALA A 142 4.05 -10.49 -3.48
CA ALA A 142 4.87 -9.98 -4.56
C ALA A 142 5.87 -11.05 -5.06
N GLY A 143 6.02 -11.16 -6.38
CA GLY A 143 6.94 -12.10 -7.02
C GLY A 143 6.58 -13.56 -6.79
N GLY A 144 7.60 -14.42 -6.82
CA GLY A 144 7.45 -15.87 -6.67
C GLY A 144 6.43 -16.45 -7.66
N ARG A 145 5.45 -17.19 -7.13
CA ARG A 145 4.32 -17.74 -7.91
C ARG A 145 3.00 -17.01 -7.65
N SER A 146 3.02 -15.97 -6.82
CA SER A 146 1.83 -15.18 -6.46
C SER A 146 1.68 -13.97 -7.37
N CYS A 147 2.78 -13.27 -7.69
CA CYS A 147 2.86 -12.17 -8.66
C CYS A 147 1.80 -11.06 -8.45
N LEU A 148 1.47 -10.75 -7.19
CA LEU A 148 0.47 -9.74 -6.84
C LEU A 148 0.81 -8.39 -7.45
N GLU A 149 2.09 -8.01 -7.45
CA GLU A 149 2.59 -6.77 -8.02
C GLU A 149 2.32 -6.66 -9.53
N ARG A 150 2.39 -7.77 -10.28
CA ARG A 150 2.08 -7.77 -11.72
C ARG A 150 0.61 -7.48 -11.96
N TYR A 151 -0.26 -8.11 -11.17
CA TYR A 151 -1.70 -7.90 -11.23
C TYR A 151 -2.08 -6.46 -10.85
N GLU A 152 -1.54 -5.96 -9.74
CA GLU A 152 -1.79 -4.61 -9.24
C GLU A 152 -1.33 -3.57 -10.25
N TYR A 153 -0.12 -3.72 -10.80
CA TYR A 153 0.38 -2.79 -11.81
C TYR A 153 -0.44 -2.83 -13.10
N ALA A 154 -0.77 -4.01 -13.61
CA ALA A 154 -1.56 -4.14 -14.83
C ALA A 154 -2.96 -3.51 -14.69
N LYS A 155 -3.58 -3.65 -13.51
CA LYS A 155 -4.93 -3.11 -13.25
C LYS A 155 -4.92 -1.63 -12.87
N HIS A 156 -3.91 -1.14 -12.17
CA HIS A 156 -3.94 0.17 -11.50
C HIS A 156 -2.81 1.13 -11.86
N GLY A 157 -1.74 0.68 -12.53
CA GLY A 157 -0.59 1.52 -12.86
C GLY A 157 -0.28 1.63 -14.36
N ALA A 158 -0.41 0.54 -15.12
CA ALA A 158 0.07 0.45 -16.49
C ALA A 158 -0.56 1.48 -17.42
N CYS A 159 -1.88 1.72 -17.31
CA CYS A 159 -2.57 2.69 -18.16
C CYS A 159 -2.15 4.14 -17.87
N PHE A 160 -1.68 4.45 -16.66
CA PHE A 160 -1.18 5.78 -16.30
C PHE A 160 0.26 6.01 -16.77
N GLY A 161 0.95 4.94 -17.18
CA GLY A 161 2.37 4.98 -17.53
C GLY A 161 3.26 5.34 -16.34
N PHE A 162 2.88 4.94 -15.13
CA PHE A 162 3.69 5.16 -13.94
C PHE A 162 5.08 4.52 -14.09
N ASP A 163 6.06 5.12 -13.44
CA ASP A 163 7.33 4.45 -13.22
C ASP A 163 7.13 3.36 -12.13
N PRO A 164 7.47 2.09 -12.38
CA PRO A 164 7.27 1.01 -11.42
C PRO A 164 8.00 1.25 -10.09
N ASP A 165 9.25 1.73 -10.12
CA ASP A 165 10.02 2.01 -8.91
C ASP A 165 9.36 3.11 -8.08
N ALA A 166 8.92 4.20 -8.71
CA ALA A 166 8.18 5.26 -8.04
C ALA A 166 6.83 4.78 -7.48
N TYR A 167 6.10 3.94 -8.23
CA TYR A 167 4.78 3.45 -7.86
C TYR A 167 4.82 2.51 -6.66
N PHE A 168 5.66 1.47 -6.72
CA PHE A 168 5.80 0.54 -5.60
C PHE A 168 6.59 1.13 -4.44
N GLY A 169 7.61 1.96 -4.69
CA GLY A 169 8.31 2.70 -3.64
C GLY A 169 7.38 3.62 -2.84
N THR A 170 6.42 4.26 -3.53
CA THR A 170 5.37 5.06 -2.86
C THR A 170 4.48 4.19 -1.98
N MET A 171 4.09 2.98 -2.41
CA MET A 171 3.33 2.05 -1.57
C MET A 171 4.09 1.66 -0.31
N VAL A 172 5.37 1.30 -0.45
CA VAL A 172 6.23 0.92 0.68
C VAL A 172 6.31 2.06 1.69
N ARG A 173 6.59 3.28 1.23
CA ARG A 173 6.66 4.47 2.08
C ARG A 173 5.34 4.73 2.79
N LEU A 174 4.22 4.78 2.07
CA LEU A 174 2.92 5.07 2.69
C LEU A 174 2.52 3.99 3.69
N ASN A 175 2.84 2.72 3.44
CA ASN A 175 2.63 1.65 4.41
C ASN A 175 3.46 1.87 5.68
N GLN A 176 4.74 2.23 5.55
CA GLN A 176 5.60 2.57 6.69
C GLN A 176 5.02 3.72 7.51
N GLU A 177 4.61 4.82 6.86
CA GLU A 177 4.01 5.98 7.52
C GLU A 177 2.73 5.60 8.30
N ILE A 178 1.89 4.71 7.76
CA ILE A 178 0.71 4.22 8.48
C ILE A 178 1.08 3.30 9.65
N LYS A 179 2.03 2.36 9.45
CA LYS A 179 2.50 1.45 10.51
C LYS A 179 3.13 2.21 11.68
N GLU A 180 3.86 3.28 11.41
CA GLU A 180 4.54 4.09 12.42
C GLU A 180 3.60 5.09 13.13
N SER A 181 2.45 5.39 12.52
CA SER A 181 1.42 6.25 13.10
C SER A 181 0.72 5.60 14.31
N GLU A 182 -0.11 6.38 14.99
CA GLU A 182 -0.94 5.88 16.08
C GLU A 182 -1.97 4.83 15.62
N ALA A 183 -2.33 4.80 14.33
CA ALA A 183 -3.18 3.74 13.78
C ALA A 183 -2.45 2.39 13.72
N GLY A 184 -1.18 2.37 13.29
CA GLY A 184 -0.37 1.15 13.27
C GLY A 184 -0.06 0.64 14.67
N LYS A 185 0.29 1.54 15.60
CA LYS A 185 0.46 1.20 17.03
C LYS A 185 -0.83 0.63 17.62
N PHE A 186 -1.97 1.23 17.30
CA PHE A 186 -3.27 0.72 17.76
C PHE A 186 -3.53 -0.71 17.30
N LEU A 187 -3.24 -1.05 16.04
CA LEU A 187 -3.36 -2.43 15.56
C LEU A 187 -2.43 -3.37 16.34
N ALA A 188 -1.17 -2.95 16.56
CA ALA A 188 -0.20 -3.76 17.28
C ALA A 188 -0.58 -4.01 18.75
N ASP A 189 -0.96 -2.97 19.47
CA ASP A 189 -1.34 -3.04 20.89
C ASP A 189 -2.63 -3.85 21.11
N ASN A 190 -3.47 -3.94 20.07
CA ASN A 190 -4.73 -4.65 20.09
C ASN A 190 -4.72 -5.99 19.33
N TYR A 191 -3.53 -6.50 18.99
CA TYR A 191 -3.35 -7.77 18.31
C TYR A 191 -4.12 -8.93 18.99
N GLY A 192 -5.09 -9.51 18.29
CA GLY A 192 -6.02 -10.54 18.74
C GLY A 192 -7.09 -10.13 19.74
N LYS A 193 -7.32 -8.83 19.90
CA LYS A 193 -8.40 -8.30 20.74
C LYS A 193 -9.55 -7.82 19.86
N THR A 194 -10.74 -7.82 20.45
CA THR A 194 -11.87 -7.07 19.91
C THR A 194 -11.68 -5.59 20.21
N VAL A 195 -11.79 -4.76 19.18
CA VAL A 195 -11.71 -3.30 19.27
C VAL A 195 -13.01 -2.67 18.80
N SER A 196 -13.23 -1.40 19.17
CA SER A 196 -14.32 -0.61 18.59
C SER A 196 -13.83 0.26 17.45
N ARG A 197 -14.70 0.51 16.46
CA ARG A 197 -14.43 1.47 15.38
C ARG A 197 -14.12 2.86 15.92
N ARG A 198 -14.78 3.28 17.01
CA ARG A 198 -14.55 4.56 17.67
C ARG A 198 -13.11 4.70 18.18
N ASP A 199 -12.57 3.65 18.79
CA ASP A 199 -11.22 3.70 19.36
C ASP A 199 -10.16 3.67 18.25
N PHE A 200 -10.39 2.90 17.18
CA PHE A 200 -9.57 2.96 15.96
C PHE A 200 -9.60 4.36 15.32
N ASP A 201 -10.79 4.97 15.18
CA ASP A 201 -10.95 6.31 14.63
C ASP A 201 -10.23 7.36 15.49
N THR A 202 -10.23 7.18 16.81
CA THR A 202 -9.50 8.04 17.75
C THR A 202 -7.99 7.92 17.55
N ALA A 203 -7.48 6.70 17.35
CA ALA A 203 -6.06 6.46 17.06
C ALA A 203 -5.65 7.09 15.72
N PHE A 204 -6.44 6.89 14.67
CA PHE A 204 -6.20 7.52 13.36
C PHE A 204 -6.20 9.05 13.47
N ALA A 205 -7.21 9.62 14.13
CA ALA A 205 -7.33 11.07 14.32
C ALA A 205 -6.18 11.68 15.13
N LYS A 206 -5.55 10.91 16.03
CA LYS A 206 -4.40 11.39 16.82
C LYS A 206 -3.18 11.70 15.94
N SER A 207 -2.99 10.99 14.83
CA SER A 207 -1.92 11.27 13.87
C SER A 207 -2.36 12.25 12.78
N TRP A 208 -3.61 12.15 12.34
CA TRP A 208 -4.03 12.72 11.06
C TRP A 208 -5.25 13.66 11.12
N GLY A 209 -5.79 13.96 12.30
CA GLY A 209 -6.94 14.85 12.45
C GLY A 209 -8.30 14.13 12.36
N LYS A 210 -9.30 14.63 13.07
CA LYS A 210 -10.64 14.01 13.19
C LYS A 210 -11.42 14.08 11.88
N GLU A 211 -11.19 15.13 11.10
CA GLU A 211 -11.76 15.39 9.78
C GLU A 211 -11.39 14.29 8.76
N ASN A 212 -10.26 13.62 8.97
CA ASN A 212 -9.72 12.62 8.03
C ASN A 212 -10.11 11.18 8.35
N VAL A 213 -10.77 10.93 9.48
CA VAL A 213 -11.30 9.59 9.83
C VAL A 213 -12.17 9.01 8.72
N LYS A 214 -12.94 9.87 8.04
CA LYS A 214 -13.81 9.47 6.91
C LYS A 214 -13.04 9.09 5.65
N ALA A 215 -11.73 9.34 5.56
CA ALA A 215 -10.91 8.84 4.46
C ALA A 215 -10.68 7.32 4.56
N VAL A 216 -10.97 6.71 5.72
CA VAL A 216 -10.69 5.30 6.01
C VAL A 216 -11.94 4.43 5.89
N LYS A 217 -11.82 3.39 5.08
CA LYS A 217 -12.78 2.30 4.95
C LYS A 217 -12.15 1.02 5.48
N LEU A 218 -12.86 0.33 6.37
CA LEU A 218 -12.41 -0.94 6.97
C LEU A 218 -13.22 -2.11 6.40
N THR A 219 -12.52 -3.10 5.86
CA THR A 219 -13.13 -4.35 5.41
C THR A 219 -12.89 -5.43 6.45
N CYS A 220 -13.95 -6.14 6.82
CA CYS A 220 -13.90 -7.29 7.71
C CYS A 220 -14.58 -8.50 7.07
N GLN A 221 -14.24 -9.68 7.60
CA GLN A 221 -14.86 -10.96 7.28
C GLN A 221 -15.25 -11.69 8.56
N GLY A 222 -16.04 -12.77 8.44
CA GLY A 222 -16.38 -13.64 9.57
C GLY A 222 -17.52 -13.11 10.46
N ASN A 223 -17.90 -13.95 11.43
CA ASN A 223 -18.81 -13.60 12.52
C ASN A 223 -18.38 -14.39 13.78
N PRO A 224 -17.75 -13.75 14.79
CA PRO A 224 -17.51 -12.31 14.91
C PRO A 224 -16.61 -11.74 13.80
N ALA A 225 -16.85 -10.49 13.42
CA ALA A 225 -16.12 -9.84 12.34
C ALA A 225 -14.65 -9.61 12.73
N TYR A 226 -13.71 -9.94 11.85
CA TYR A 226 -12.28 -9.66 11.99
C TYR A 226 -11.75 -8.85 10.80
N LEU A 227 -10.80 -7.94 11.08
CA LEU A 227 -10.23 -7.02 10.09
C LEU A 227 -9.48 -7.78 9.00
N THR A 228 -9.66 -7.40 7.74
CA THR A 228 -8.91 -7.96 6.60
C THR A 228 -8.24 -6.90 5.75
N GLU A 229 -8.79 -5.69 5.67
CA GLU A 229 -8.24 -4.62 4.85
C GLU A 229 -8.58 -3.22 5.39
N ILE A 230 -7.65 -2.29 5.22
CA ILE A 230 -7.78 -0.86 5.45
C ILE A 230 -7.58 -0.15 4.11
N GLN A 231 -8.59 0.56 3.63
CA GLN A 231 -8.50 1.42 2.45
C GLN A 231 -8.45 2.88 2.90
N ILE A 232 -7.44 3.63 2.48
CA ILE A 232 -7.23 5.03 2.86
C ILE A 232 -7.22 5.90 1.59
N SER A 233 -8.17 6.83 1.50
CA SER A 233 -8.26 7.80 0.40
C SER A 233 -7.29 8.96 0.60
N ILE A 234 -6.34 9.12 -0.30
CA ILE A 234 -5.28 10.13 -0.30
C ILE A 234 -5.47 11.03 -1.51
N LYS A 235 -5.36 12.34 -1.37
CA LYS A 235 -5.46 13.29 -2.49
C LYS A 235 -4.34 13.02 -3.50
N ALA A 236 -4.67 13.07 -4.79
CA ALA A 236 -3.71 12.78 -5.85
C ALA A 236 -2.52 13.76 -5.84
N ASP A 237 -2.75 15.03 -5.52
CA ASP A 237 -1.73 16.07 -5.43
C ASP A 237 -0.79 15.95 -4.21
N ALA A 238 -1.20 15.20 -3.19
CA ALA A 238 -0.43 14.96 -1.97
C ALA A 238 0.40 13.67 -2.01
N ILE A 239 0.28 12.84 -3.06
CA ILE A 239 0.79 11.46 -3.05
C ILE A 239 2.32 11.36 -2.88
N ASN A 240 3.05 12.36 -3.36
CA ASN A 240 4.52 12.40 -3.34
C ASN A 240 5.11 13.01 -2.06
N ALA A 241 4.27 13.59 -1.21
CA ALA A 241 4.69 14.12 0.08
C ALA A 241 4.49 13.08 1.19
N PRO A 242 5.18 13.22 2.34
CA PRO A 242 4.80 12.53 3.56
C PRO A 242 3.33 12.83 3.91
N LEU A 243 2.64 11.84 4.47
CA LEU A 243 1.27 12.00 4.95
C LEU A 243 1.21 13.07 6.03
N SER A 244 0.13 13.85 5.97
CA SER A 244 -0.20 14.91 6.90
C SER A 244 -1.72 15.02 7.01
N ALA A 245 -2.22 15.83 7.94
CA ALA A 245 -3.65 16.13 8.02
C ALA A 245 -4.23 16.74 6.71
N ASN A 246 -3.39 17.26 5.82
CA ASN A 246 -3.85 17.81 4.54
C ASN A 246 -3.88 16.78 3.39
N SER A 247 -3.35 15.57 3.60
CA SER A 247 -3.13 14.59 2.53
C SER A 247 -4.36 13.75 2.20
N PHE A 248 -5.35 13.68 3.07
CA PHE A 248 -6.47 12.74 2.95
C PHE A 248 -7.70 13.34 2.28
N LEU A 249 -8.52 12.48 1.67
CA LEU A 249 -9.78 12.86 1.05
C LEU A 249 -10.93 12.03 1.66
N PRO A 250 -11.88 12.65 2.39
CA PRO A 250 -13.02 11.93 2.95
C PRO A 250 -13.83 11.17 1.89
N GLN A 251 -14.37 10.01 2.27
CA GLN A 251 -15.21 9.19 1.42
C GLN A 251 -16.43 8.65 2.20
N PRO A 252 -17.54 8.29 1.53
CA PRO A 252 -18.82 8.05 2.23
C PRO A 252 -18.96 6.64 2.82
N HIS A 253 -18.07 5.69 2.50
CA HIS A 253 -18.20 4.29 2.85
C HIS A 253 -17.28 3.92 4.03
N PRO A 254 -17.78 3.78 5.26
CA PRO A 254 -16.94 3.38 6.40
C PRO A 254 -16.47 1.92 6.29
N GLY A 255 -17.09 1.11 5.43
CA GLY A 255 -16.82 -0.31 5.25
C GLY A 255 -17.85 -1.20 5.96
N ASN A 256 -17.54 -2.48 6.17
CA ASN A 256 -18.48 -3.48 6.67
C ASN A 256 -18.14 -4.05 8.06
N CYS A 257 -17.10 -3.54 8.73
CA CYS A 257 -16.68 -4.03 10.05
C CYS A 257 -17.66 -3.78 11.21
N GLY A 258 -18.68 -2.94 11.02
CA GLY A 258 -19.61 -2.59 12.08
C GLY A 258 -18.97 -1.77 13.20
N LYS A 259 -19.56 -1.83 14.41
CA LYS A 259 -19.11 -1.04 15.58
C LYS A 259 -17.89 -1.64 16.27
N THR A 260 -17.71 -2.96 16.19
CA THR A 260 -16.64 -3.70 16.84
C THR A 260 -16.17 -4.84 15.95
N PHE A 261 -14.88 -5.11 15.95
CA PHE A 261 -14.25 -6.16 15.15
C PHE A 261 -12.97 -6.64 15.83
N VAL A 262 -12.51 -7.84 15.46
CA VAL A 262 -11.27 -8.44 15.97
C VAL A 262 -10.09 -7.99 15.11
N ILE A 263 -8.97 -7.66 15.75
CA ILE A 263 -7.68 -7.56 15.06
C ILE A 263 -7.11 -8.98 14.98
N ASP A 264 -7.28 -9.64 13.85
CA ASP A 264 -6.99 -11.08 13.69
C ASP A 264 -5.55 -11.46 14.03
N LYS A 265 -5.34 -12.65 14.61
CA LYS A 265 -4.01 -13.19 14.95
C LYS A 265 -3.53 -14.16 13.87
N VAL A 266 -2.22 -14.39 13.82
CA VAL A 266 -1.68 -15.48 13.00
C VAL A 266 -2.17 -16.84 13.51
N GLY A 267 -2.46 -17.74 12.57
CA GLY A 267 -3.06 -19.04 12.83
C GLY A 267 -4.59 -19.03 12.63
N TYR A 268 -5.13 -20.18 12.22
CA TYR A 268 -6.55 -20.36 11.90
C TYR A 268 -7.39 -20.93 13.04
#